data_AF-A0A357LNG7-F1
#
_entry.id   AF-A0A357LNG7-F1
#
_cell.length_a   1.000
_cell.length_b   1.000
_cell.length_c   1.000
_cell.angle_alpha   90.00
_cell.angle_beta   90.00
_cell.angle_gamma   90.00
#
_symmetry.space_group_name_H-M   'P 1'
#
loop_
_entity.id
_entity.type
_entity.pdbx_description
1 polymer ?
#
loop_
_entity_poly.entity_id
_entity_poly.type
_entity_poly.pdbx_seq_one_letter_code
_entity_poly.pdbx_strand_id
1 'polypeptide(L)'
;MMELKGRVGKPDVVQAAEKLGIDTAQLRRDMESLKINEHIETSMRLARSLGFNGTPSFVIGEALAPGLIEADQMIEMVNQAQAAN
;
A
#
# COMPACT_ATOMS: atom_id res chain seq x y z
N MET A 1 5.48 -0.90 12.95
CA MET A 1 4.11 -1.41 13.21
C MET A 1 3.12 -0.36 12.76
N MET A 2 2.00 -0.72 12.11
CA MET A 2 0.93 0.25 11.86
C MET A 2 0.36 0.72 13.20
N GLU A 3 0.53 2.00 13.52
CA GLU A 3 0.15 2.57 14.82
C GLU A 3 -1.34 2.94 14.91
N LEU A 4 -2.03 2.98 13.77
CA LEU A 4 -3.45 3.31 13.69
C LEU A 4 -4.28 2.02 13.78
N LYS A 5 -5.04 1.85 14.87
CA LYS A 5 -5.94 0.70 15.09
C LYS A 5 -7.39 1.10 14.83
N GLY A 6 -8.14 0.26 14.12
CA GLY A 6 -9.56 0.48 13.83
C GLY A 6 -9.83 1.28 12.55
N ARG A 7 -11.06 1.77 12.38
CA ARG A 7 -11.43 2.60 11.21
C ARG A 7 -10.67 3.93 11.28
N VAL A 8 -9.75 4.13 10.34
CA VAL A 8 -9.00 5.38 10.22
C VAL A 8 -9.86 6.43 9.54
N GLY A 9 -10.09 7.54 10.23
CA GLY A 9 -10.78 8.72 9.71
C GLY A 9 -9.83 9.90 9.44
N LYS A 10 -10.37 10.96 8.83
CA LYS A 10 -9.65 12.21 8.59
C LYS A 10 -8.98 12.79 9.86
N PRO A 11 -9.62 12.76 11.06
CA PRO A 11 -8.97 13.24 12.28
C PRO A 11 -7.71 12.44 12.65
N ASP A 12 -7.76 11.11 12.52
CA ASP A 12 -6.65 10.22 12.88
C ASP A 12 -5.44 10.44 11.97
N VAL A 13 -5.68 10.61 10.67
CA VAL A 13 -4.64 10.91 9.67
C VAL A 13 -3.95 12.24 9.99
N VAL A 14 -4.72 13.27 10.33
CA VAL A 14 -4.18 14.61 10.64
C VAL A 14 -3.36 14.55 11.93
N GLN A 15 -3.87 13.89 12.98
CA GLN A 15 -3.13 13.74 14.23
C GLN A 15 -1.81 12.98 14.02
N ALA A 16 -1.81 11.92 13.20
CA ALA A 16 -0.59 11.20 12.86
C ALA A 16 0.40 12.10 12.10
N ALA A 17 -0.08 12.91 11.16
CA ALA A 17 0.74 13.86 10.41
C ALA A 17 1.37 14.93 11.33
N GLU A 18 0.62 15.48 12.30
CA GLU A 18 1.13 16.43 13.29
C GLU A 18 2.24 15.82 14.15
N LYS A 19 2.05 14.58 14.63
CA LYS A 19 3.08 13.84 15.41
C LYS A 19 4.37 13.62 14.62
N LEU A 20 4.26 13.48 13.30
CA LEU A 20 5.39 13.31 12.40
C LEU A 20 6.00 14.65 11.92
N GLY A 21 5.47 15.79 12.35
CA GLY A 21 5.94 17.12 11.93
C GLY A 21 5.62 17.48 10.48
N ILE A 22 4.62 16.82 9.87
CA ILE A 22 4.17 17.09 8.50
C ILE A 22 3.30 18.36 8.49
N ASP A 23 3.51 19.25 7.53
CA ASP A 23 2.62 20.40 7.30
C ASP A 23 1.22 19.91 6.92
N THR A 24 0.29 20.01 7.85
CA THR A 24 -1.07 19.52 7.67
C THR A 24 -1.91 20.38 6.72
N ALA A 25 -1.58 21.66 6.55
CA ALA A 25 -2.25 22.51 5.59
C ALA A 25 -1.83 22.13 4.16
N GLN A 26 -0.54 21.87 3.94
CA GLN A 26 -0.06 21.33 2.68
C GLN A 26 -0.63 19.93 2.42
N LEU A 27 -0.56 19.02 3.41
CA LEU A 27 -1.10 17.66 3.28
C LEU A 27 -2.55 17.67 2.80
N ARG A 28 -3.42 18.51 3.38
CA ARG A 28 -4.82 18.61 2.98
C ARG A 28 -4.99 19.05 1.54
N ARG A 29 -4.19 20.02 1.07
CA ARG A 29 -4.22 20.46 -0.34
C ARG A 29 -3.75 19.36 -1.27
N ASP A 30 -2.66 18.68 -0.92
CA ASP A 30 -2.06 17.65 -1.76
C ASP A 30 -2.94 16.40 -1.88
N MET A 31 -3.69 16.07 -0.82
CA MET A 31 -4.69 14.99 -0.81
C MET A 31 -5.82 15.19 -1.84
N GLU A 32 -6.09 16.44 -2.25
CA GLU A 32 -7.13 16.77 -3.24
C GLU A 32 -6.58 16.81 -4.67
N SER A 33 -5.28 16.59 -4.86
CA SER A 33 -4.65 16.69 -6.17
C SER A 33 -5.05 15.55 -7.12
N LEU A 34 -5.17 15.88 -8.42
CA LEU A 34 -5.46 14.91 -9.47
C LEU A 34 -4.48 13.73 -9.48
N LYS A 35 -3.19 14.03 -9.24
CA LYS A 35 -2.13 13.02 -9.18
C LYS A 35 -2.38 11.94 -8.13
N ILE A 36 -2.90 12.30 -6.95
CA ILE A 36 -3.21 11.34 -5.89
C ILE A 36 -4.41 10.47 -6.28
N ASN A 37 -5.45 11.07 -6.88
CA ASN A 37 -6.59 10.32 -7.40
C ASN A 37 -6.18 9.34 -8.51
N GLU A 38 -5.35 9.78 -9.45
CA GLU A 38 -4.82 8.94 -10.53
C GLU A 38 -3.99 7.76 -9.99
N HIS A 39 -3.23 7.98 -8.92
CA HIS A 39 -2.47 6.92 -8.28
C HIS A 39 -3.39 5.87 -7.65
N ILE A 40 -4.45 6.28 -6.93
CA ILE A 40 -5.46 5.37 -6.36
C ILE A 40 -6.14 4.57 -7.48
N GLU A 41 -6.59 5.24 -8.53
CA GLU A 41 -7.24 4.62 -9.68
C GLU A 41 -6.33 3.62 -10.41
N THR A 42 -5.03 3.95 -10.54
CA THR A 42 -4.04 3.05 -11.13
C THR A 42 -3.84 1.81 -10.29
N SER A 43 -3.68 1.96 -8.98
CA SER A 43 -3.57 0.83 -8.04
C SER A 43 -4.81 -0.06 -8.07
N MET A 44 -6.02 0.52 -8.13
CA MET A 44 -7.26 -0.25 -8.25
C MET A 44 -7.37 -1.01 -9.58
N ARG A 45 -6.97 -0.41 -10.71
CA ARG A 45 -6.93 -1.11 -12.00
C ARG A 45 -5.94 -2.26 -11.98
N LEU A 46 -4.74 -2.03 -11.43
CA LEU A 46 -3.71 -3.05 -11.33
C LEU A 46 -4.19 -4.23 -10.47
N ALA A 47 -4.74 -3.97 -9.29
CA ALA A 47 -5.29 -4.99 -8.41
C ALA A 47 -6.33 -5.88 -9.12
N ARG A 48 -7.28 -5.25 -9.85
CA ARG A 48 -8.27 -5.99 -10.65
C ARG A 48 -7.63 -6.83 -11.75
N SER A 49 -6.65 -6.27 -12.48
CA SER A 49 -5.97 -6.99 -13.57
C SER A 49 -5.15 -8.19 -13.10
N LEU A 50 -4.65 -8.14 -11.86
CA LEU A 50 -3.87 -9.22 -11.24
C LEU A 50 -4.75 -10.19 -10.41
N GLY A 51 -6.07 -9.98 -10.38
CA GLY A 51 -6.99 -10.81 -9.60
C GLY A 51 -6.94 -10.60 -8.08
N PHE A 52 -6.38 -9.47 -7.60
CA PHE A 52 -6.37 -9.13 -6.18
C PHE A 52 -7.72 -8.58 -5.73
N ASN A 53 -8.38 -9.33 -4.85
CA ASN A 53 -9.69 -8.99 -4.29
C ASN A 53 -9.62 -8.37 -2.89
N GLY A 54 -8.42 -8.18 -2.34
CA GLY A 54 -8.24 -7.65 -0.99
C GLY A 54 -6.79 -7.30 -0.69
N THR A 55 -6.60 -6.64 0.45
CA THR A 55 -5.29 -6.28 1.00
C THR A 55 -5.02 -7.06 2.29
N PRO A 56 -3.76 -7.43 2.59
CA PRO A 56 -2.59 -7.22 1.75
C PRO A 56 -2.55 -8.18 0.54
N SER A 57 -1.80 -7.80 -0.50
CA SER A 57 -1.47 -8.62 -1.68
C SER A 57 -0.10 -8.18 -2.19
N PHE A 58 0.69 -9.10 -2.74
CA PHE A 58 2.07 -8.87 -3.14
C PHE A 58 2.36 -9.41 -4.54
N VAL A 59 3.31 -8.78 -5.23
CA VAL A 59 3.89 -9.23 -6.50
C VAL A 59 5.40 -9.36 -6.31
N ILE A 60 5.98 -10.52 -6.63
CA ILE A 60 7.41 -10.81 -6.45
C ILE A 60 7.91 -11.51 -7.70
N GLY A 61 8.68 -10.79 -8.53
CA GLY A 61 8.97 -11.25 -9.90
C GLY A 61 7.67 -11.46 -10.67
N GLU A 62 7.52 -12.62 -11.31
CA GLU A 62 6.29 -13.03 -12.00
C GLU A 62 5.25 -13.68 -11.04
N ALA A 63 5.59 -13.88 -9.77
CA ALA A 63 4.72 -14.55 -8.81
C ALA A 63 3.72 -13.57 -8.18
N LEU A 64 2.46 -13.99 -8.08
CA LEU A 64 1.38 -13.26 -7.42
C LEU A 64 1.04 -13.95 -6.09
N ALA A 65 1.07 -13.19 -5.00
CA ALA A 65 0.69 -13.64 -3.67
C ALA A 65 -0.52 -12.82 -3.15
N PRO A 66 -1.76 -13.27 -3.41
CA PRO A 66 -2.94 -12.65 -2.82
C PRO A 66 -3.04 -12.99 -1.33
N GLY A 67 -3.32 -11.98 -0.50
CA GLY A 67 -3.47 -12.17 0.94
C GLY A 67 -2.19 -11.96 1.75
N LEU A 68 -2.31 -12.14 3.06
CA LEU A 68 -1.17 -12.08 3.98
C LEU A 68 -0.31 -13.32 3.79
N ILE A 69 0.99 -13.11 3.61
CA ILE A 69 2.02 -14.15 3.62
C ILE A 69 3.02 -13.85 4.72
N GLU A 70 3.61 -14.89 5.29
CA GLU A 70 4.66 -14.78 6.30
C GLU A 70 6.00 -14.37 5.67
N ALA A 71 6.90 -13.83 6.48
CA ALA A 71 8.20 -13.33 6.00
C ALA A 71 9.04 -14.44 5.33
N ASP A 72 9.05 -15.66 5.85
CA ASP A 72 9.81 -16.78 5.29
C ASP A 72 9.31 -17.13 3.88
N GLN A 73 8.00 -17.10 3.65
CA GLN A 73 7.40 -17.33 2.33
C GLN A 73 7.78 -16.21 1.36
N MET A 74 7.78 -14.95 1.82
CA MET A 74 8.21 -13.81 1.00
C MET A 74 9.69 -13.95 0.59
N ILE A 75 10.57 -14.35 1.52
CA ILE A 75 12.00 -14.57 1.25
C ILE A 75 12.18 -15.68 0.21
N GLU A 76 11.44 -16.78 0.34
CA GLU A 76 11.50 -17.88 -0.63
C GLU A 76 11.08 -17.42 -2.04
N MET A 77 9.98 -16.68 -2.15
CA MET A 77 9.52 -16.12 -3.43
C MET A 77 10.55 -15.18 -4.06
N VAL A 78 11.25 -14.37 -3.24
CA VAL A 78 12.34 -13.50 -3.74
C VAL A 78 13.49 -14.34 -4.28
N ASN A 79 13.91 -15.38 -3.57
CA ASN A 79 14.98 -16.27 -4.02
C ASN A 79 14.62 -16.97 -5.35
N GLN A 80 13.36 -17.41 -5.49
CA GLN A 80 12.86 -18.00 -6.74
C GLN A 80 12.90 -16.98 -7.90
N ALA A 81 12.45 -15.75 -7.66
CA ALA A 81 12.48 -14.68 -8.67
C ALA A 81 13.91 -14.32 -9.10
N GLN A 82 14.88 -14.35 -8.19
CA GLN A 82 16.28 -14.12 -8.50
C GLN A 82 16.90 -15.26 -9.32
N ALA A 83 16.52 -16.51 -9.06
CA ALA A 83 17.04 -17.68 -9.77
C ALA A 83 16.47 -17.83 -11.20
N ALA A 84 15.35 -17.18 -11.50
CA ALA A 84 14.70 -17.21 -12.82
C ALA A 84 15.24 -16.15 -13.80
N ASN A 85 16.13 -15.27 -13.35
CA ASN A 85 16.84 -14.24 -14.14
C ASN A 85 18.26 -14.68 -14.48
#